data_AF-A0A956E1T3-F1
#
_entry.id   AF-A0A956E1T3-F1
#
_cell.length_a   1.000
_cell.length_b   1.000
_cell.length_c   1.000
_cell.angle_alpha   90.00
_cell.angle_beta   90.00
_cell.angle_gamma   90.00
#
_symmetry.space_group_name_H-M   'P 1'
#
loop_
_entity.id
_entity.type
_entity.pdbx_description
1 polymer ?
#
loop_
_entity_poly.entity_id
_entity_poly.type
_entity_poly.pdbx_seq_one_letter_code
_entity_poly.pdbx_strand_id
1 'polypeptide(L)'
;MTPNSPRDPGLPEANVPSRELVEAAEGLPPVLTGHATPLLEDKVRGFYGSVATMFESWLARRKSENTRRAYRRDVMVFIEFMGIAWPNAEQPQPDESWRLLQATVPHVQAWRDFMHDERGLAPNTLNRRVSSLSGFYRFLREAAAEMRLPITVPNPAHSQFIGREVQAPVNPTEALSATRARQLMALPEGEDVLAYRDRAIPKFYLYTGVRIGTGCRI
;
A
#
# COMPACT_ATOMS: atom_id res chain seq x y z
N MET A 1 -68.29 36.86 -28.25
CA MET A 1 -67.93 36.37 -26.91
C MET A 1 -67.89 34.85 -27.02
N THR A 2 -66.77 34.14 -27.10
CA THR A 2 -65.41 34.26 -26.55
C THR A 2 -64.36 33.90 -27.63
N PRO A 3 -63.10 34.39 -27.54
CA PRO A 3 -62.01 33.92 -28.40
C PRO A 3 -61.29 32.73 -27.72
N ASN A 4 -60.82 31.74 -28.48
CA ASN A 4 -59.94 30.70 -27.93
C ASN A 4 -58.69 30.54 -28.80
N SER A 5 -57.56 30.48 -28.09
CA SER A 5 -56.18 30.73 -28.50
C SER A 5 -55.60 29.78 -29.55
N PRO A 6 -54.54 30.21 -30.26
CA PRO A 6 -53.77 29.36 -31.18
C PRO A 6 -52.93 28.30 -30.45
N ARG A 7 -52.82 27.11 -31.06
CA ARG A 7 -52.03 25.97 -30.60
C ARG A 7 -50.52 26.25 -30.72
N ASP A 8 -49.81 26.01 -29.63
CA ASP A 8 -48.35 26.02 -29.51
C ASP A 8 -47.73 24.74 -30.14
N PRO A 9 -46.75 24.80 -31.04
CA PRO A 9 -46.06 23.62 -31.54
C PRO A 9 -45.02 23.12 -30.53
N GLY A 10 -45.23 21.91 -30.02
CA GLY A 10 -44.40 21.27 -29.00
C GLY A 10 -42.91 21.18 -29.36
N LEU A 11 -42.08 21.42 -28.35
CA LEU A 11 -40.64 21.18 -28.33
C LEU A 11 -40.33 19.67 -28.51
N PRO A 12 -39.23 19.30 -29.20
CA PRO A 12 -38.87 17.90 -29.42
C PRO A 12 -38.42 17.20 -28.13
N GLU A 13 -38.93 15.98 -27.94
CA GLU A 13 -38.60 15.07 -26.84
C GLU A 13 -37.07 14.85 -26.72
N ALA A 14 -36.56 15.03 -25.51
CA ALA A 14 -35.17 14.74 -25.18
C ALA A 14 -34.90 13.23 -25.29
N ASN A 15 -33.95 12.88 -26.15
CA ASN A 15 -33.41 11.54 -26.34
C ASN A 15 -32.94 10.95 -25.01
N VAL A 16 -33.69 9.97 -24.48
CA VAL A 16 -33.31 9.22 -23.27
C VAL A 16 -32.23 8.21 -23.67
N PRO A 17 -31.00 8.27 -23.10
CA PRO A 17 -29.95 7.33 -23.48
C PRO A 17 -30.31 5.89 -23.09
N SER A 18 -30.04 4.98 -24.01
CA SER A 18 -30.33 3.55 -23.95
C SER A 18 -29.77 2.88 -22.69
N ARG A 19 -30.59 1.98 -22.14
CA ARG A 19 -30.41 1.20 -20.88
C ARG A 19 -29.07 0.47 -20.75
N GLU A 20 -28.36 0.22 -21.85
CA GLU A 20 -27.04 -0.43 -21.87
C GLU A 20 -25.91 0.43 -21.29
N LEU A 21 -26.03 1.77 -21.28
CA LEU A 21 -25.03 2.65 -20.64
C LEU A 21 -25.14 2.66 -19.10
N VAL A 22 -26.25 2.17 -18.55
CA VAL A 22 -26.52 2.19 -17.10
C VAL A 22 -25.84 1.02 -16.38
N GLU A 23 -25.62 -0.12 -17.05
CA GLU A 23 -25.01 -1.31 -16.42
C GLU A 23 -23.49 -1.19 -16.21
N ALA A 24 -22.78 -0.37 -17.00
CA ALA A 24 -21.35 -0.12 -16.79
C ALA A 24 -21.04 0.79 -15.57
N ALA A 25 -22.08 1.34 -14.91
CA ALA A 25 -21.96 2.27 -13.80
C ALA A 25 -22.01 1.60 -12.40
N GLU A 26 -22.23 0.29 -12.31
CA GLU A 26 -22.50 -0.43 -11.04
C GLU A 26 -21.32 -0.54 -10.05
N GLY A 27 -20.14 0.00 -10.38
CA GLY A 27 -18.94 -0.05 -9.54
C GLY A 27 -18.29 1.31 -9.20
N LEU A 28 -18.87 2.41 -9.68
CA LEU A 28 -18.30 3.76 -9.51
C LEU A 28 -19.02 4.51 -8.37
N PRO A 29 -18.29 5.23 -7.50
CA PRO A 29 -18.93 6.00 -6.43
C PRO A 29 -19.87 7.08 -7.02
N PRO A 30 -21.06 7.29 -6.43
CA PRO A 30 -22.04 8.26 -6.91
C PRO A 30 -21.61 9.66 -6.47
N VAL A 31 -20.59 10.20 -7.13
CA VAL A 31 -20.30 11.62 -7.08
C VAL A 31 -20.41 12.09 -8.51
N LEU A 32 -21.41 12.94 -8.77
CA LEU A 32 -21.69 13.73 -9.98
C LEU A 32 -23.06 13.48 -10.64
N THR A 33 -24.13 13.33 -9.87
CA THR A 33 -25.47 13.71 -10.34
C THR A 33 -25.57 15.24 -10.41
N GLY A 34 -25.12 15.85 -11.52
CA GLY A 34 -25.49 17.23 -11.87
C GLY A 34 -24.41 18.14 -12.51
N HIS A 35 -23.11 17.81 -12.42
CA HIS A 35 -22.02 18.65 -12.95
C HIS A 35 -20.86 17.89 -13.63
N ALA A 36 -21.04 16.61 -13.95
CA ALA A 36 -20.03 15.85 -14.70
C ALA A 36 -19.92 16.38 -16.13
N THR A 37 -18.77 16.94 -16.49
CA THR A 37 -18.40 17.07 -17.90
C THR A 37 -17.79 15.75 -18.36
N PRO A 38 -17.97 15.32 -19.63
CA PRO A 38 -17.35 14.10 -20.13
C PRO A 38 -15.83 14.04 -19.88
N LEU A 39 -15.16 15.19 -19.98
CA LEU A 39 -13.73 15.34 -19.65
C LEU A 39 -13.40 14.95 -18.20
N LEU A 40 -14.30 15.23 -17.26
CA LEU A 40 -14.11 14.91 -15.85
C LEU A 40 -14.25 13.41 -15.60
N GLU A 41 -15.24 12.79 -16.24
CA GLU A 41 -15.45 11.34 -16.20
C GLU A 41 -14.24 10.59 -16.77
N ASP A 42 -13.70 11.04 -17.90
CA ASP A 42 -12.49 10.47 -18.51
C ASP A 42 -11.27 10.59 -17.59
N LYS A 43 -11.10 11.73 -16.91
CA LYS A 43 -10.03 11.91 -15.93
C LYS A 43 -10.16 10.96 -14.74
N VAL A 44 -11.37 10.79 -14.21
CA VAL A 44 -11.62 9.85 -13.12
C VAL A 44 -11.38 8.41 -13.58
N ARG A 45 -11.88 8.03 -14.76
CA ARG A 45 -11.62 6.72 -15.36
C ARG A 45 -10.12 6.45 -15.54
N GLY A 46 -9.39 7.44 -16.04
CA GLY A 46 -7.93 7.38 -16.18
C GLY A 46 -7.21 7.23 -14.85
N PHE A 47 -7.67 7.90 -13.79
CA PHE A 47 -7.13 7.71 -12.44
C PHE A 47 -7.32 6.26 -11.96
N TYR A 48 -8.54 5.72 -12.08
CA TYR A 48 -8.84 4.34 -11.67
C TYR A 48 -8.00 3.32 -12.46
N GLY A 49 -7.87 3.51 -13.77
CA GLY A 49 -7.03 2.66 -14.63
C GLY A 49 -5.51 2.84 -14.46
N SER A 50 -5.06 3.77 -13.62
CA SER A 50 -3.63 4.03 -13.40
C SER A 50 -3.13 3.60 -12.02
N VAL A 51 -3.97 3.01 -11.16
CA VAL A 51 -3.63 2.65 -9.78
C VAL A 51 -2.39 1.75 -9.70
N ALA A 52 -2.26 0.76 -10.58
CA ALA A 52 -1.06 -0.08 -10.63
C ALA A 52 0.21 0.71 -11.01
N THR A 53 0.14 1.60 -11.99
CA THR A 53 1.26 2.47 -12.39
C THR A 53 1.62 3.46 -11.28
N MET A 54 0.62 3.96 -10.56
CA MET A 54 0.79 4.83 -9.39
C MET A 54 1.50 4.10 -8.25
N PHE A 55 1.23 2.81 -8.06
CA PHE A 55 1.93 1.96 -7.10
C PHE A 55 3.44 1.87 -7.41
N GLU A 56 3.79 1.63 -8.67
CA GLU A 56 5.18 1.62 -9.12
C GLU A 56 5.87 2.97 -8.89
N SER A 57 5.19 4.06 -9.25
CA SER A 57 5.66 5.43 -9.03
C SER A 57 5.89 5.74 -7.54
N TRP A 58 4.98 5.27 -6.68
CA TRP A 58 5.09 5.42 -5.23
C TRP A 58 6.31 4.67 -4.67
N LEU A 59 6.56 3.45 -5.13
CA LEU A 59 7.73 2.68 -4.75
C LEU A 59 9.03 3.35 -5.23
N ALA A 60 9.08 3.82 -6.47
CA ALA A 60 10.25 4.47 -7.06
C ALA A 60 10.71 5.72 -6.28
N ARG A 61 9.80 6.40 -5.55
CA ARG A 61 10.15 7.53 -4.66
C ARG A 61 11.04 7.13 -3.48
N ARG A 62 11.21 5.84 -3.18
CA ARG A 62 12.04 5.35 -2.08
C ARG A 62 13.44 5.00 -2.58
N LYS A 63 14.47 5.68 -2.03
CA LYS A 63 15.88 5.45 -2.37
C LYS A 63 16.35 4.02 -2.06
N SER A 64 15.91 3.46 -0.94
CA SER A 64 16.32 2.12 -0.48
C SER A 64 15.61 1.01 -1.24
N GLU A 65 16.36 0.14 -1.93
CA GLU A 65 15.84 -1.09 -2.56
C GLU A 65 15.14 -2.00 -1.55
N ASN A 66 15.73 -2.17 -0.36
CA ASN A 66 15.14 -2.97 0.70
C ASN A 66 13.77 -2.44 1.13
N THR A 67 13.62 -1.11 1.21
CA THR A 67 12.34 -0.48 1.56
C THR A 67 11.33 -0.65 0.43
N ARG A 68 11.74 -0.52 -0.84
CA ARG A 68 10.88 -0.78 -2.01
C ARG A 68 10.35 -2.21 -2.00
N ARG A 69 11.24 -3.20 -1.83
CA ARG A 69 10.87 -4.62 -1.75
C ARG A 69 9.93 -4.91 -0.58
N ALA A 70 10.22 -4.36 0.59
CA ALA A 70 9.38 -4.54 1.77
C ALA A 70 7.96 -3.98 1.56
N TYR A 71 7.85 -2.73 1.07
CA TYR A 71 6.56 -2.10 0.82
C TYR A 71 5.78 -2.80 -0.30
N ARG A 72 6.46 -3.21 -1.38
CA ARG A 72 5.85 -4.01 -2.43
C ARG A 72 5.22 -5.26 -1.85
N ARG A 73 6.01 -6.07 -1.14
CA ARG A 73 5.55 -7.32 -0.55
C ARG A 73 4.36 -7.09 0.38
N ASP A 74 4.41 -6.06 1.21
CA ASP A 74 3.35 -5.79 2.18
C ASP A 74 2.01 -5.46 1.51
N VAL A 75 2.02 -4.60 0.48
CA VAL A 75 0.80 -4.20 -0.23
C VAL A 75 0.29 -5.32 -1.12
N MET A 76 1.18 -6.06 -1.79
CA MET A 76 0.78 -7.20 -2.62
C MET A 76 0.11 -8.32 -1.82
N VAL A 77 0.51 -8.56 -0.57
CA VAL A 77 -0.18 -9.53 0.30
C VAL A 77 -1.62 -9.11 0.60
N PHE A 78 -1.91 -7.81 0.69
CA PHE A 78 -3.29 -7.34 0.85
C PHE A 78 -4.09 -7.49 -0.45
N ILE A 79 -3.48 -7.14 -1.59
CA ILE A 79 -4.09 -7.30 -2.92
C ILE A 79 -4.46 -8.77 -3.17
N GLU A 80 -3.56 -9.70 -2.84
CA GLU A 80 -3.78 -11.14 -2.91
C GLU A 80 -4.92 -11.58 -1.99
N PHE A 81 -4.93 -11.10 -0.73
CA PHE A 81 -6.02 -11.38 0.22
C PHE A 81 -7.39 -10.91 -0.30
N MET A 82 -7.44 -9.75 -0.95
CA MET A 82 -8.66 -9.20 -1.55
C MET A 82 -9.07 -9.90 -2.85
N GLY A 83 -8.24 -10.81 -3.39
CA GLY A 83 -8.48 -11.48 -4.67
C GLY A 83 -8.46 -10.53 -5.86
N ILE A 84 -7.73 -9.42 -5.76
CA ILE A 84 -7.67 -8.40 -6.83
C ILE A 84 -6.66 -8.85 -7.89
N ALA A 85 -7.12 -9.00 -9.14
CA ALA A 85 -6.23 -9.26 -10.26
C ALA A 85 -5.32 -8.04 -10.50
N TRP A 86 -4.03 -8.20 -10.23
CA TRP A 86 -3.06 -7.11 -10.34
C TRP A 86 -2.18 -7.29 -11.57
N PRO A 87 -2.02 -6.29 -12.44
CA PRO A 87 -1.24 -6.44 -13.66
C PRO A 87 0.21 -6.81 -13.32
N ASN A 88 0.72 -7.82 -14.01
CA ASN A 88 2.10 -8.28 -13.85
C ASN A 88 2.68 -8.66 -15.23
N ALA A 89 4.00 -8.57 -15.37
CA ALA A 89 4.66 -8.76 -16.66
C ALA A 89 4.74 -10.23 -17.09
N GLU A 90 4.62 -11.16 -16.16
CA GLU A 90 4.83 -12.59 -16.39
C GLU A 90 3.53 -13.32 -16.80
N GLN A 91 2.38 -12.81 -16.34
CA GLN A 91 1.05 -13.40 -16.48
C GLN A 91 0.05 -12.29 -16.84
N PRO A 92 -0.33 -12.17 -18.12
CA PRO A 92 -1.35 -11.23 -18.55
C PRO A 92 -2.70 -11.57 -17.90
N GLN A 93 -3.18 -10.65 -17.05
CA GLN A 93 -4.46 -10.75 -16.37
C GLN A 93 -5.18 -9.41 -16.44
N PRO A 94 -6.53 -9.38 -16.38
CA PRO A 94 -7.27 -8.13 -16.41
C PRO A 94 -6.81 -7.23 -15.26
N ASP A 95 -6.60 -5.94 -15.57
CA ASP A 95 -6.19 -4.96 -14.57
C ASP A 95 -7.40 -4.59 -13.71
N GLU A 96 -7.49 -5.20 -12.53
CA GLU A 96 -8.48 -4.88 -11.50
C GLU A 96 -7.91 -3.99 -10.39
N SER A 97 -6.76 -3.33 -10.60
CA SER A 97 -6.10 -2.51 -9.57
C SER A 97 -7.01 -1.42 -8.98
N TRP A 98 -7.95 -0.92 -9.77
CA TRP A 98 -8.99 0.02 -9.35
C TRP A 98 -9.86 -0.50 -8.19
N ARG A 99 -10.07 -1.82 -8.06
CA ARG A 99 -10.83 -2.43 -6.95
C ARG A 99 -10.19 -2.17 -5.59
N LEU A 100 -8.89 -1.85 -5.55
CA LEU A 100 -8.22 -1.43 -4.33
C LEU A 100 -8.85 -0.17 -3.72
N LEU A 101 -9.38 0.74 -4.55
CA LEU A 101 -10.07 1.96 -4.09
C LEU A 101 -11.41 1.67 -3.41
N GLN A 102 -11.98 0.48 -3.62
CA GLN A 102 -13.22 0.02 -2.99
C GLN A 102 -12.98 -0.64 -1.62
N ALA A 103 -11.72 -0.82 -1.19
CA ALA A 103 -11.43 -1.43 0.09
C ALA A 103 -11.97 -0.56 1.25
N THR A 104 -12.54 -1.22 2.26
CA THR A 104 -13.17 -0.57 3.41
C THR A 104 -12.40 -0.92 4.68
N VAL A 105 -12.70 -0.21 5.77
CA VAL A 105 -12.12 -0.52 7.10
C VAL A 105 -12.37 -2.00 7.50
N PRO A 106 -13.60 -2.56 7.35
CA PRO A 106 -13.83 -3.99 7.58
C PRO A 106 -12.92 -4.92 6.77
N HIS A 107 -12.62 -4.62 5.51
CA HIS A 107 -11.70 -5.44 4.71
C HIS A 107 -10.28 -5.45 5.29
N VAL A 108 -9.79 -4.30 5.77
CA VAL A 108 -8.45 -4.22 6.37
C VAL A 108 -8.42 -4.88 7.75
N GLN A 109 -9.52 -4.81 8.52
CA GLN A 109 -9.66 -5.51 9.79
C GLN A 109 -9.66 -7.03 9.57
N ALA A 110 -10.47 -7.53 8.64
CA ALA A 110 -10.50 -8.96 8.27
C ALA A 110 -9.12 -9.46 7.80
N TRP A 111 -8.38 -8.64 7.05
CA TRP A 111 -7.01 -8.97 6.66
C TRP A 111 -6.05 -9.04 7.84
N ARG A 112 -6.17 -8.12 8.81
CA ARG A 112 -5.37 -8.15 10.04
C ARG A 112 -5.65 -9.42 10.83
N ASP A 113 -6.92 -9.77 11.00
CA ASP A 113 -7.36 -10.94 11.75
C ASP A 113 -6.88 -12.22 11.06
N PHE A 114 -7.05 -12.34 9.73
CA PHE A 114 -6.48 -13.43 8.93
C PHE A 114 -4.97 -13.61 9.13
N MET A 115 -4.21 -12.52 9.11
CA MET A 115 -2.76 -12.59 9.31
C MET A 115 -2.36 -12.97 10.74
N HIS A 116 -3.17 -12.60 11.73
CA HIS A 116 -2.94 -12.95 13.13
C HIS A 116 -3.33 -14.41 13.39
N ASP A 117 -4.55 -14.79 13.04
CA ASP A 117 -5.18 -16.05 13.42
C ASP A 117 -4.73 -17.22 12.55
N GLU A 118 -4.70 -17.04 11.22
CA GLU A 118 -4.38 -18.15 10.30
C GLU A 118 -2.88 -18.30 10.04
N ARG A 119 -2.12 -17.21 10.15
CA ARG A 119 -0.69 -17.19 9.83
C ARG A 119 0.21 -17.02 11.05
N GLY A 120 -0.35 -16.74 12.24
CA GLY A 120 0.41 -16.58 13.47
C GLY A 120 1.48 -15.49 13.39
N LEU A 121 1.26 -14.45 12.57
CA LEU A 121 2.31 -13.45 12.32
C LEU A 121 2.52 -12.54 13.53
N ALA A 122 3.79 -12.28 13.82
CA ALA A 122 4.16 -11.36 14.89
C ALA A 122 3.51 -9.96 14.71
N PRO A 123 3.03 -9.31 15.78
CA PRO A 123 2.35 -8.01 15.73
C PRO A 123 3.13 -6.90 15.02
N ASN A 124 4.46 -6.89 15.14
CA ASN A 124 5.32 -5.94 14.41
C ASN A 124 5.21 -6.12 12.89
N THR A 125 5.10 -7.36 12.42
CA THR A 125 4.88 -7.66 10.99
C THR A 125 3.50 -7.17 10.54
N LEU A 126 2.45 -7.38 11.34
CA LEU A 126 1.10 -6.88 11.06
C LEU A 126 1.10 -5.34 10.95
N ASN A 127 1.63 -4.67 11.97
CA ASN A 127 1.71 -3.21 12.02
C ASN A 127 2.53 -2.64 10.86
N ARG A 128 3.65 -3.27 10.50
CA ARG A 128 4.47 -2.89 9.35
C ARG A 128 3.67 -2.98 8.05
N ARG A 129 2.95 -4.09 7.82
CA ARG A 129 2.14 -4.31 6.61
C ARG A 129 0.99 -3.30 6.48
N VAL A 130 0.22 -3.10 7.55
CA VAL A 130 -0.86 -2.09 7.60
C VAL A 130 -0.30 -0.68 7.38
N SER A 131 0.89 -0.38 7.91
CA SER A 131 1.53 0.93 7.72
C SER A 131 1.97 1.16 6.27
N SER A 132 2.53 0.13 5.61
CA SER A 132 2.86 0.17 4.19
C SER A 132 1.61 0.44 3.34
N LEU A 133 0.51 -0.28 3.61
CA LEU A 133 -0.77 -0.11 2.92
C LEU A 133 -1.34 1.31 3.12
N SER A 134 -1.40 1.80 4.37
CA SER A 134 -1.79 3.16 4.68
C SER A 134 -0.92 4.22 3.98
N GLY A 135 0.37 3.93 3.83
CA GLY A 135 1.31 4.79 3.12
C GLY A 135 1.01 4.93 1.64
N PHE A 136 0.48 3.87 1.02
CA PHE A 136 0.06 3.89 -0.39
C PHE A 136 -1.29 4.60 -0.57
N TYR A 137 -2.31 4.34 0.26
CA TYR A 137 -3.58 5.10 0.20
C TYR A 137 -3.39 6.60 0.39
N ARG A 138 -2.47 7.00 1.28
CA ARG A 138 -2.13 8.42 1.44
C ARG A 138 -1.58 9.01 0.13
N PHE A 139 -0.73 8.27 -0.57
CA PHE A 139 -0.20 8.71 -1.86
C PHE A 139 -1.29 8.81 -2.93
N LEU A 140 -2.20 7.82 -3.02
CA LEU A 140 -3.33 7.87 -3.95
C LEU A 140 -4.23 9.08 -3.70
N ARG A 141 -4.51 9.37 -2.42
CA ARG A 141 -5.27 10.57 -2.01
C ARG A 141 -4.57 11.87 -2.42
N GLU A 142 -3.27 11.97 -2.18
CA GLU A 142 -2.47 13.14 -2.57
C GLU A 142 -2.47 13.33 -4.10
N ALA A 143 -2.32 12.25 -4.86
CA ALA A 143 -2.32 12.32 -6.31
C ALA A 143 -3.70 12.66 -6.90
N ALA A 144 -4.80 12.14 -6.33
CA ALA A 144 -6.15 12.54 -6.72
C ALA A 144 -6.40 14.04 -6.48
N ALA A 145 -5.90 14.56 -5.35
CA ALA A 145 -5.99 15.98 -5.01
C ALA A 145 -5.14 16.86 -5.96
N GLU A 146 -3.93 16.42 -6.32
CA GLU A 146 -3.06 17.10 -7.29
C GLU A 146 -3.72 17.20 -8.67
N MET A 147 -4.39 16.14 -9.11
CA MET A 147 -5.17 16.11 -10.34
C MET A 147 -6.50 16.89 -10.26
N ARG A 148 -6.83 17.43 -9.08
CA ARG A 148 -8.09 18.15 -8.77
C ARG A 148 -9.33 17.33 -9.13
N LEU A 149 -9.27 16.03 -8.88
CA LEU A 149 -10.40 15.13 -9.15
C LEU A 149 -11.49 15.32 -8.09
N PRO A 150 -12.77 15.25 -8.45
CA PRO A 150 -13.92 15.37 -7.55
C PRO A 150 -14.18 14.04 -6.82
N ILE A 151 -13.13 13.31 -6.46
CA ILE A 151 -13.21 12.00 -5.80
C ILE A 151 -12.51 12.08 -4.44
N THR A 152 -13.09 11.40 -3.47
CA THR A 152 -12.44 11.19 -2.17
C THR A 152 -11.83 9.80 -2.16
N VAL A 153 -10.53 9.71 -1.90
CA VAL A 153 -9.84 8.43 -1.68
C VAL A 153 -9.69 8.24 -0.17
N PRO A 154 -10.58 7.47 0.49
CA PRO A 154 -10.44 7.18 1.91
C PRO A 154 -9.23 6.27 2.14
N ASN A 155 -8.64 6.35 3.34
CA ASN A 155 -7.60 5.44 3.76
C ASN A 155 -8.16 4.45 4.79
N PRO A 156 -8.58 3.23 4.39
CA PRO A 156 -9.13 2.25 5.30
C PRO A 156 -8.09 1.67 6.28
N ALA A 157 -6.80 1.80 5.96
CA ALA A 157 -5.69 1.34 6.80
C ALA A 157 -5.13 2.43 7.75
N HIS A 158 -5.82 3.57 7.84
CA HIS A 158 -5.41 4.65 8.72
C HIS A 158 -5.39 4.20 10.19
N SER A 159 -4.42 4.68 10.97
CA SER A 159 -4.22 4.25 12.36
C SER A 159 -5.37 4.61 13.30
N GLN A 160 -6.25 5.52 12.90
CA GLN A 160 -7.46 5.85 13.65
C GLN A 160 -8.52 4.73 13.58
N PHE A 161 -8.51 3.94 12.50
CA PHE A 161 -9.47 2.85 12.30
C PHE A 161 -8.86 1.50 12.64
N ILE A 162 -7.57 1.31 12.29
CA ILE A 162 -6.86 0.06 12.53
C ILE A 162 -5.85 0.27 13.64
N GLY A 163 -6.20 -0.18 14.85
CA GLY A 163 -5.36 -0.13 16.03
C GLY A 163 -4.04 -0.86 15.78
N ARG A 164 -2.93 -0.24 16.18
CA ARG A 164 -1.59 -0.83 16.10
C ARG A 164 -1.12 -1.12 17.51
N GLU A 165 -1.20 -2.38 17.91
CA GLU A 165 -0.70 -2.80 19.22
C GLU A 165 0.79 -2.49 19.33
N VAL A 166 1.14 -1.70 20.34
CA VAL A 166 2.53 -1.51 20.76
C VAL A 166 2.84 -2.68 21.68
N GLN A 167 3.44 -3.73 21.13
CA GLN A 167 3.90 -4.84 21.96
C GLN A 167 5.36 -4.66 22.37
N ALA A 168 5.64 -4.97 23.63
CA ALA A 168 7.00 -5.21 24.09
C ALA A 168 7.59 -6.41 23.31
N PRO A 169 8.90 -6.43 23.05
CA PRO A 169 9.52 -7.54 22.33
C PRO A 169 9.23 -8.87 23.04
N VAL A 170 8.66 -9.85 22.32
CA VAL A 170 8.34 -11.20 22.86
C VAL A 170 9.59 -11.88 23.42
N ASN A 171 10.77 -11.59 22.83
CA ASN A 171 12.08 -11.91 23.37
C ASN A 171 12.99 -10.69 23.17
N PRO A 172 13.23 -9.87 24.19
CA PRO A 172 14.16 -8.76 24.06
C PRO A 172 15.55 -9.32 23.75
N THR A 173 16.22 -8.73 22.76
CA THR A 173 17.63 -9.04 22.52
C THR A 173 18.43 -8.59 23.74
N GLU A 174 18.84 -9.54 24.57
CA GLU A 174 19.67 -9.24 25.74
C GLU A 174 21.05 -8.76 25.29
N ALA A 175 21.52 -7.68 25.90
CA ALA A 175 22.88 -7.21 25.68
C ALA A 175 23.88 -8.24 26.23
N LEU A 176 25.00 -8.41 25.54
CA LEU A 176 26.12 -9.19 26.08
C LEU A 176 26.68 -8.50 27.33
N SER A 177 26.87 -9.25 28.41
CA SER A 177 27.66 -8.77 29.54
C SER A 177 29.13 -8.58 29.13
N ALA A 178 29.86 -7.71 29.84
CA ALA A 178 31.29 -7.49 29.57
C ALA A 178 32.12 -8.79 29.64
N THR A 179 31.70 -9.75 30.46
CA THR A 179 32.33 -11.08 30.53
C THR A 179 32.05 -11.92 29.28
N ARG A 180 30.79 -11.99 28.84
CA ARG A 180 30.42 -12.72 27.62
C ARG A 180 31.04 -12.10 26.36
N ALA A 181 31.13 -10.77 26.30
CA ALA A 181 31.80 -10.06 25.21
C ALA A 181 33.30 -10.42 25.14
N ARG A 182 33.99 -10.48 26.29
CA ARG A 182 35.39 -10.93 26.36
C ARG A 182 35.57 -12.39 25.94
N GLN A 183 34.66 -13.27 26.37
CA GLN A 183 34.67 -14.68 25.93
C GLN A 183 34.50 -14.78 24.42
N LEU A 184 33.53 -14.07 23.83
CA LEU A 184 33.29 -14.05 22.39
C LEU A 184 34.53 -13.61 21.59
N MET A 185 35.25 -12.59 22.06
CA MET A 185 36.48 -12.12 21.41
C MET A 185 37.65 -13.10 21.51
N ALA A 186 37.58 -14.08 22.43
CA ALA A 186 38.62 -15.07 22.66
C ALA A 186 38.32 -16.44 22.01
N LEU A 187 37.12 -16.65 21.47
CA LEU A 187 36.74 -17.92 20.84
C LEU A 187 37.57 -18.31 19.60
N PRO A 188 38.02 -17.39 18.72
CA PRO A 188 38.77 -17.81 17.54
C PRO A 188 40.22 -18.21 17.91
N GLU A 189 40.52 -19.50 17.74
CA GLU A 189 41.82 -20.12 18.02
C GLU A 189 42.71 -20.21 16.77
N GLY A 190 44.02 -20.38 16.96
CA GLY A 190 45.00 -20.55 15.89
C GLY A 190 45.79 -19.29 15.52
N GLU A 191 46.91 -19.45 14.82
CA GLU A 191 47.83 -18.35 14.48
C GLU A 191 47.94 -18.12 12.96
N ASP A 192 46.96 -18.60 12.20
CA ASP A 192 46.87 -18.33 10.77
C ASP A 192 46.12 -17.01 10.46
N VAL A 193 46.16 -16.60 9.20
CA VAL A 193 45.53 -15.36 8.72
C VAL A 193 44.01 -15.35 8.97
N LEU A 194 43.34 -16.51 8.87
CA LEU A 194 41.90 -16.61 9.09
C LEU A 194 41.57 -16.43 10.57
N ALA A 195 42.37 -17.01 11.47
CA ALA A 195 42.23 -16.83 12.91
C ALA A 195 42.40 -15.37 13.31
N TYR A 196 43.39 -14.64 12.77
CA TYR A 196 43.53 -13.20 13.01
C TYR A 196 42.31 -12.40 12.53
N ARG A 197 41.79 -12.70 11.34
CA ARG A 197 40.56 -12.09 10.80
C ARG A 197 39.37 -12.35 11.73
N ASP A 198 39.17 -13.60 12.12
CA ASP A 198 38.01 -14.02 12.92
C ASP A 198 38.06 -13.44 14.33
N ARG A 199 39.24 -13.15 14.90
CA ARG A 199 39.39 -12.35 16.13
C ARG A 199 39.11 -10.86 15.92
N ALA A 200 39.49 -10.30 14.77
CA ALA A 200 39.34 -8.88 14.48
C ALA A 200 37.88 -8.47 14.28
N ILE A 201 37.08 -9.31 13.62
CA ILE A 201 35.66 -9.05 13.34
C ILE A 201 34.83 -8.74 14.61
N PRO A 202 34.75 -9.62 15.63
CA PRO A 202 33.97 -9.35 16.83
C PRO A 202 34.55 -8.18 17.63
N LYS A 203 35.88 -8.01 17.69
CA LYS A 203 36.51 -6.84 18.34
C LYS A 203 36.04 -5.54 17.69
N PHE A 204 36.10 -5.47 16.36
CA PHE A 204 35.68 -4.31 15.61
C PHE A 204 34.22 -3.94 15.90
N TYR A 205 33.29 -4.89 15.84
CA TYR A 205 31.88 -4.63 16.12
C TYR A 205 31.60 -4.28 17.58
N LEU A 206 32.25 -4.96 18.54
CA LEU A 206 32.05 -4.71 19.97
C LEU A 206 32.60 -3.35 20.42
N TYR A 207 33.75 -2.91 19.88
CA TYR A 207 34.36 -1.63 20.27
C TYR A 207 33.77 -0.42 19.55
N THR A 208 33.28 -0.57 18.32
CA THR A 208 32.77 0.56 17.53
C THR A 208 31.25 0.70 17.55
N GLY A 209 30.51 -0.38 17.81
CA GLY A 209 29.06 -0.41 17.70
C GLY A 209 28.55 -0.16 16.27
N VAL A 210 29.41 -0.30 15.26
CA VAL A 210 29.04 -0.05 13.86
C VAL A 210 28.01 -1.08 13.37
N ARG A 211 27.09 -0.64 12.50
CA ARG A 211 26.13 -1.56 11.88
C ARG A 211 26.85 -2.50 10.92
N ILE A 212 26.41 -3.76 10.85
CA ILE A 212 26.99 -4.79 9.96
C ILE A 212 27.13 -4.31 8.50
N GLY A 213 26.11 -3.64 7.97
CA GLY A 213 26.15 -3.12 6.61
C GLY A 213 27.23 -2.05 6.37
N THR A 214 27.64 -1.31 7.40
CA THR A 214 28.77 -0.36 7.31
C THR A 214 30.09 -1.09 7.50
N GLY A 215 30.18 -2.02 8.46
CA GLY A 215 31.40 -2.80 8.69
C GLY A 215 31.82 -3.63 7.48
N CYS A 216 30.87 -4.17 6.70
CA CYS A 216 31.16 -4.92 5.47
C CYS A 216 31.61 -4.05 4.28
N ARG A 217 31.67 -2.71 4.41
CA ARG A 217 32.12 -1.79 3.35
C ARG A 217 33.47 -1.14 3.64
N ILE A 218 34.09 -1.51 4.76
CA ILE A 218 35.44 -1.12 5.16
C ILE A 218 36.40 -2.18 4.64
#